data_AF-A0A374UKC8-F1
#
_entry.id   AF-A0A374UKC8-F1
#
_cell.length_a   1.000
_cell.length_b   1.000
_cell.length_c   1.000
_cell.angle_alpha   90.00
_cell.angle_beta   90.00
_cell.angle_gamma   90.00
#
_symmetry.space_group_name_H-M   'P 1'
#
loop_
_entity.id
_entity.type
_entity.pdbx_description
1 polymer ?
#
loop_
_entity_poly.entity_id
_entity_poly.type
_entity_poly.pdbx_seq_one_letter_code
_entity_poly.pdbx_strand_id
1 'polypeptide(L)'
;MKIYQVTVTPQTISDKNTLRKAVPLLIWLVVFFIALGLMCATENLIFFIPFAIMCIIFIPFAIWSLIRGRRIHREALAETDITVIAENGEIYKDNIKLNIQYNSKNNIVYLDNMRREGRFNFFHFSFAATIHGYKAIEFIHFCRENGINVNFKS
;
A
#
# COMPACT_ATOMS: atom_id res chain seq x y z
N MET A 1 2.86 18.34 -25.98
CA MET A 1 2.30 18.02 -24.65
C MET A 1 0.86 17.52 -24.84
N LYS A 2 0.55 16.30 -24.39
CA LYS A 2 -0.84 15.78 -24.40
C LYS A 2 -1.24 15.35 -23.00
N ILE A 3 -2.50 15.57 -22.64
CA ILE A 3 -3.05 15.22 -21.33
C ILE A 3 -3.97 14.01 -21.52
N TYR A 4 -3.84 13.01 -20.65
CA TYR A 4 -4.68 11.80 -20.66
C TYR A 4 -5.15 11.49 -19.25
N GLN A 5 -6.44 11.19 -19.09
CA GLN A 5 -6.99 10.77 -17.81
C GLN A 5 -7.15 9.25 -17.83
N VAL A 6 -6.60 8.58 -16.83
CA VAL A 6 -6.63 7.13 -16.74
C VAL A 6 -7.04 6.69 -15.35
N THR A 7 -7.95 5.73 -15.28
CA THR A 7 -8.28 5.09 -14.03
C THR A 7 -7.20 4.09 -13.65
N VAL A 8 -6.63 4.25 -12.48
CA VAL A 8 -5.62 3.36 -11.93
C VAL A 8 -6.06 2.83 -10.58
N THR A 9 -5.61 1.62 -10.25
CA THR A 9 -5.63 1.11 -8.88
C THR A 9 -4.31 1.52 -8.24
N PRO A 10 -4.31 2.43 -7.25
CA PRO A 10 -3.08 2.80 -6.56
C PRO A 10 -2.56 1.57 -5.81
N GLN A 11 -1.26 1.33 -5.91
CA GLN A 11 -0.64 0.35 -5.02
C GLN A 11 -0.35 1.06 -3.71
N THR A 12 -0.92 0.58 -2.61
CA THR A 12 -0.60 1.14 -1.30
C THR A 12 0.87 0.98 -1.02
N ILE A 13 1.56 2.11 -1.11
CA ILE A 13 2.89 2.28 -0.57
C ILE A 13 2.70 2.19 0.93
N SER A 14 3.31 1.19 1.56
CA SER A 14 3.29 0.98 3.01
C SER A 14 3.78 2.25 3.68
N ASP A 15 2.82 3.10 4.05
CA ASP A 15 3.12 4.40 4.58
C ASP A 15 3.72 4.20 5.97
N LYS A 16 4.73 4.98 6.34
CA LYS A 16 5.33 5.01 7.69
C LYS A 16 4.25 5.22 8.77
N ASN A 17 3.11 5.78 8.37
CA ASN A 17 1.90 5.93 9.16
C ASN A 17 1.22 4.60 9.55
N THR A 18 1.42 3.51 8.82
CA THR A 18 0.90 2.18 9.14
C THR A 18 1.54 1.62 10.41
N LEU A 19 2.86 1.79 10.55
CA LEU A 19 3.59 1.45 11.78
C LEU A 19 3.08 2.27 12.97
N ARG A 20 2.89 3.58 12.79
CA ARG A 20 2.38 4.47 13.85
C ARG A 20 0.96 4.09 14.30
N LYS A 21 0.12 3.60 13.39
CA LYS A 21 -1.22 3.07 13.70
C LYS A 21 -1.17 1.73 14.46
N ALA A 22 -0.11 0.94 14.31
CA ALA A 22 0.08 -0.33 15.01
C ALA A 22 0.74 -0.20 16.40
N VAL A 23 1.36 0.95 16.72
CA VAL A 23 2.02 1.21 18.01
C VAL A 23 1.13 0.94 19.23
N PRO A 24 -0.14 1.38 19.29
CA PRO A 24 -0.99 1.10 20.45
C PRO A 24 -1.24 -0.39 20.68
N LEU A 25 -1.33 -1.16 19.59
CA LEU A 25 -1.54 -2.60 19.62
C LEU A 25 -0.28 -3.34 20.07
N LEU A 26 0.90 -2.85 19.66
CA LEU A 26 2.20 -3.34 20.17
C LEU A 26 2.39 -3.04 21.66
N ILE A 27 2.06 -1.84 22.13
CA ILE A 27 2.13 -1.48 23.55
C ILE A 27 1.21 -2.40 24.36
N TRP A 28 -0.03 -2.60 23.91
CA TRP A 28 -0.97 -3.51 24.57
C TRP A 28 -0.42 -4.94 24.66
N LEU A 29 0.18 -5.45 23.58
CA LEU A 29 0.77 -6.78 23.53
C LEU A 29 1.92 -6.95 24.53
N VAL A 30 2.77 -5.93 24.70
CA VAL A 30 3.84 -5.95 25.71
C VAL A 30 3.26 -6.00 27.13
N VAL A 31 2.25 -5.17 27.43
CA VAL A 31 1.58 -5.17 28.74
C VAL A 31 0.89 -6.51 29.02
N PHE A 32 0.32 -7.13 27.98
CA PHE A 32 -0.27 -8.47 28.08
C PHE A 32 0.74 -9.54 28.47
N PHE A 33 1.91 -9.57 27.83
CA PHE A 33 2.97 -10.54 28.17
C PHE A 33 3.54 -10.31 29.57
N ILE A 34 3.67 -9.06 30.02
CA ILE A 34 4.09 -8.74 31.39
C ILE A 34 3.07 -9.25 32.41
N ALA A 35 1.77 -8.98 32.17
CA ALA A 35 0.70 -9.45 33.05
C ALA A 35 0.62 -10.99 33.09
N LEU A 36 0.79 -11.65 31.94
CA LEU A 36 0.85 -13.11 31.84
C LEU A 36 2.03 -13.68 32.63
N GLY A 37 3.22 -13.08 32.49
CA GLY A 37 4.42 -13.50 33.23
C GLY A 37 4.27 -13.35 34.75
N LEU A 38 3.69 -12.23 35.20
CA LEU A 38 3.38 -12.00 36.63
C LEU A 38 2.36 -13.01 37.17
N MET A 39 1.33 -13.32 36.40
CA MET A 39 0.34 -14.33 36.78
C MET A 39 0.99 -15.72 36.90
N CYS A 40 1.80 -16.13 35.92
CA CYS A 40 2.50 -17.42 35.96
C CYS A 40 3.51 -17.52 37.11
N ALA A 41 4.18 -16.43 37.47
CA ALA A 41 5.22 -16.45 38.51
C ALA A 41 4.67 -16.40 39.95
N THR A 42 3.47 -15.86 40.16
CA THR A 42 2.94 -15.60 41.51
C THR A 42 1.98 -16.66 42.02
N GLU A 43 1.55 -17.62 41.19
CA GLU A 43 0.55 -18.68 41.48
C GLU A 43 -0.76 -18.19 42.13
N ASN A 44 -0.96 -16.87 42.19
CA ASN A 44 -2.00 -16.22 42.96
C ASN A 44 -3.24 -15.98 42.09
N LEU A 45 -4.36 -16.59 42.48
CA LEU A 45 -5.64 -16.48 41.77
C LEU A 45 -6.16 -15.04 41.64
N ILE A 46 -5.73 -14.14 42.53
CA ILE A 46 -6.09 -12.72 42.52
C ILE A 46 -5.64 -12.03 41.22
N PHE A 47 -4.54 -12.48 40.59
CA PHE A 47 -4.06 -11.93 39.32
C PHE A 47 -4.82 -12.46 38.08
N PHE A 48 -5.63 -13.51 38.23
CA PHE A 48 -6.43 -14.06 37.14
C PHE A 48 -7.58 -13.12 36.74
N ILE A 49 -8.25 -12.50 37.73
CA ILE A 49 -9.39 -11.60 37.50
C ILE A 49 -9.00 -10.38 36.63
N PRO A 50 -7.95 -9.60 36.95
CA PRO A 50 -7.53 -8.47 36.11
C PRO A 50 -7.02 -8.92 34.73
N PHE A 51 -6.40 -10.09 34.64
CA PHE A 51 -5.97 -10.67 33.36
C PHE A 51 -7.16 -11.04 32.46
N ALA A 52 -8.19 -11.67 33.02
CA ALA A 52 -9.41 -12.00 32.29
C ALA A 52 -10.14 -10.75 31.78
N ILE A 53 -10.21 -9.69 32.59
CA ILE A 53 -10.80 -8.40 32.18
C ILE A 53 -10.01 -7.78 31.01
N MET A 54 -8.67 -7.81 31.06
CA MET A 54 -7.80 -7.36 29.96
C MET A 54 -8.10 -8.10 28.65
N CYS A 55 -8.32 -9.42 28.70
CA CYS A 55 -8.69 -10.21 27.54
C CYS A 55 -10.08 -9.82 26.98
N ILE A 56 -11.07 -9.66 27.85
CA ILE A 56 -12.46 -9.37 27.45
C ILE A 56 -12.55 -7.99 26.76
N ILE A 57 -11.83 -6.99 27.27
CA ILE A 57 -11.82 -5.63 26.68
C ILE A 57 -11.07 -5.60 25.34
N PHE A 58 -10.12 -6.51 25.12
CA PHE A 58 -9.34 -6.55 23.88
C PHE A 58 -10.12 -7.13 22.70
N ILE A 59 -11.02 -8.11 22.93
CA ILE A 59 -11.82 -8.75 21.88
C ILE A 59 -12.56 -7.71 20.99
N PRO A 60 -13.34 -6.75 21.53
CA PRO A 60 -14.02 -5.76 20.69
C PRO A 60 -13.03 -4.81 19.99
N PHE A 61 -11.90 -4.48 20.63
CA PHE A 61 -10.87 -3.63 20.02
C PHE A 61 -10.18 -4.33 18.84
N ALA A 62 -9.86 -5.61 18.98
CA ALA A 62 -9.26 -6.42 17.93
C ALA A 62 -10.21 -6.59 16.74
N ILE A 63 -11.50 -6.84 16.99
CA ILE A 63 -12.53 -6.93 15.94
C ILE A 63 -12.66 -5.59 15.20
N TRP A 64 -12.73 -4.48 15.92
CA TRP A 64 -12.80 -3.15 15.33
C TRP A 64 -11.56 -2.82 14.48
N SER A 65 -10.36 -3.16 14.98
CA SER A 65 -9.10 -2.97 14.28
C SER A 65 -9.05 -3.78 12.97
N LEU A 66 -9.49 -5.04 12.99
CA LEU A 66 -9.56 -5.89 11.80
C LEU A 66 -10.56 -5.36 10.76
N ILE A 67 -11.75 -4.93 11.19
CA ILE A 67 -12.75 -4.34 10.29
C ILE A 67 -12.20 -3.05 9.66
N ARG A 68 -11.57 -2.20 10.44
CA ARG A 68 -10.98 -0.94 9.97
C ARG A 68 -9.80 -1.19 9.03
N GLY A 69 -8.95 -2.17 9.33
CA GLY A 69 -7.87 -2.60 8.44
C GLY A 69 -8.40 -3.10 7.08
N ARG A 70 -9.48 -3.89 7.09
CA ARG A 70 -10.15 -4.34 5.85
C ARG A 70 -10.74 -3.19 5.05
N ARG A 71 -11.31 -2.15 5.70
CA ARG A 71 -11.81 -0.96 5.00
C ARG A 71 -10.68 -0.18 4.35
N ILE A 72 -9.60 0.09 5.10
CA ILE A 72 -8.44 0.80 4.56
C ILE A 72 -7.84 0.04 3.38
N HIS A 73 -7.76 -1.29 3.46
CA HIS A 73 -7.29 -2.12 2.34
C HIS A 73 -8.25 -2.09 1.12
N ARG A 74 -9.56 -1.92 1.33
CA ARG A 74 -10.52 -1.76 0.23
C ARG A 74 -10.45 -0.37 -0.40
N GLU A 75 -10.34 0.67 0.41
CA GLU A 75 -10.18 2.07 -0.05
C GLU A 75 -8.85 2.26 -0.79
N ALA A 76 -7.81 1.59 -0.32
CA ALA A 76 -6.50 1.47 -0.97
C ALA A 76 -6.55 0.83 -2.37
N LEU A 77 -7.49 -0.09 -2.60
CA LEU A 77 -7.69 -0.76 -3.89
C LEU A 77 -8.77 -0.08 -4.72
N ALA A 78 -9.37 1.01 -4.23
CA ALA A 78 -10.36 1.73 -4.99
C ALA A 78 -9.71 2.33 -6.22
N GLU A 79 -10.34 2.13 -7.36
CA GLU A 79 -9.96 2.76 -8.61
C GLU A 79 -10.02 4.29 -8.47
N THR A 80 -8.91 4.96 -8.77
CA THR A 80 -8.78 6.41 -8.76
C THR A 80 -8.40 6.90 -10.13
N ASP A 81 -9.05 7.95 -10.61
CA ASP A 81 -8.65 8.61 -11.84
C ASP A 81 -7.44 9.50 -11.58
N ILE A 82 -6.38 9.28 -12.35
CA ILE A 82 -5.20 10.15 -12.38
C ILE A 82 -5.12 10.86 -13.72
N THR A 83 -4.64 12.09 -13.70
CA THR A 83 -4.26 12.83 -14.90
C THR A 83 -2.77 12.63 -15.14
N VAL A 84 -2.42 12.20 -16.34
CA VAL A 84 -1.03 12.07 -16.79
C VAL A 84 -0.75 13.00 -17.96
N ILE A 85 0.48 13.49 -18.02
CA ILE A 85 0.97 14.39 -19.06
C ILE A 85 2.04 13.65 -19.86
N ALA A 86 1.83 13.53 -21.17
CA ALA A 86 2.80 13.00 -22.10
C ALA A 86 3.62 14.13 -22.73
N GLU A 87 4.93 14.08 -22.54
CA GLU A 87 5.88 15.06 -23.05
C GLU A 87 7.21 14.39 -23.36
N ASN A 88 7.81 14.69 -24.52
CA ASN A 88 9.13 14.21 -24.95
C ASN A 88 9.32 12.67 -24.88
N GLY A 89 8.29 11.88 -25.20
CA GLY A 89 8.35 10.42 -25.15
C GLY A 89 8.29 9.83 -23.73
N GLU A 90 7.92 10.64 -22.75
CA GLU A 90 7.82 10.26 -21.34
C GLU A 90 6.44 10.63 -20.78
N ILE A 91 6.06 9.99 -19.67
CA ILE A 91 4.82 10.29 -18.95
C ILE A 91 5.14 10.86 -17.58
N TYR A 92 4.37 11.89 -17.20
CA TYR A 92 4.46 12.58 -15.94
C TYR A 92 3.12 12.58 -15.21
N LYS A 93 3.17 12.50 -13.88
CA LYS A 93 2.07 12.80 -12.97
C LYS A 93 2.56 13.81 -11.94
N ASP A 94 1.92 14.97 -11.83
CA ASP A 94 2.31 16.03 -10.88
C ASP A 94 3.82 16.37 -10.95
N ASN A 95 4.37 16.51 -12.16
CA ASN A 95 5.81 16.72 -12.44
C ASN A 95 6.74 15.55 -12.06
N ILE A 96 6.19 14.39 -11.70
CA ILE A 96 6.95 13.16 -11.43
C ILE A 96 6.94 12.30 -12.68
N LYS A 97 8.13 12.05 -13.25
CA LYS A 97 8.32 11.09 -14.33
C LYS A 97 7.94 9.68 -13.88
N LEU A 98 7.11 9.00 -14.67
CA LEU A 98 6.67 7.63 -14.46
C LEU A 98 7.39 6.66 -15.40
N ASN A 99 7.83 5.53 -14.84
CA ASN A 99 8.21 4.34 -15.57
C ASN A 99 6.95 3.52 -15.89
N ILE A 100 6.91 2.95 -17.08
CA ILE A 100 5.77 2.18 -17.57
C ILE A 100 6.24 0.77 -17.88
N GLN A 101 5.62 -0.23 -17.26
CA GLN A 101 5.84 -1.64 -17.57
C GLN A 101 4.53 -2.29 -17.99
N TYR A 102 4.50 -2.94 -19.15
CA TYR A 102 3.34 -3.65 -19.63
C TYR A 102 3.54 -5.17 -19.58
N ASN A 103 2.63 -5.86 -18.91
CA ASN A 103 2.53 -7.31 -18.94
C ASN A 103 1.40 -7.71 -19.90
N SER A 104 1.78 -8.23 -21.07
CA SER A 104 0.85 -8.62 -22.12
C SER A 104 0.02 -9.86 -21.79
N LYS A 105 0.53 -10.80 -20.98
CA LYS A 105 -0.19 -12.02 -20.59
C LYS A 105 -1.44 -11.70 -19.77
N ASN A 106 -1.32 -10.70 -18.89
CA ASN A 106 -2.39 -10.35 -17.95
C ASN A 106 -3.14 -9.08 -18.34
N ASN A 107 -2.72 -8.39 -19.42
CA ASN A 107 -3.20 -7.06 -19.81
C ASN A 107 -3.14 -6.06 -18.64
N ILE A 108 -1.95 -5.93 -18.06
CA ILE A 108 -1.71 -5.05 -16.90
C ILE A 108 -0.59 -4.07 -17.23
N VAL A 109 -0.84 -2.78 -16.97
CA VAL A 109 0.20 -1.75 -16.99
C VAL A 109 0.56 -1.38 -15.55
N TYR A 110 1.84 -1.40 -15.23
CA TYR A 110 2.39 -0.89 -13.99
C TYR A 110 2.99 0.49 -14.23
N LEU A 111 2.63 1.43 -13.36
CA LEU A 111 3.15 2.79 -13.33
C LEU A 111 3.87 2.99 -12.02
N ASP A 112 5.13 3.39 -12.05
CA ASP A 112 5.90 3.71 -10.86
C ASP A 112 6.88 4.86 -11.10
N ASN A 113 7.45 5.44 -10.06
CA ASN A 113 8.57 6.38 -10.18
C ASN A 113 9.82 5.84 -9.47
N MET A 114 10.03 4.53 -9.52
CA MET A 114 11.10 3.86 -8.78
C MET A 114 12.48 4.35 -9.23
N ARG A 115 13.27 4.82 -8.26
CA ARG A 115 14.66 5.25 -8.42
C ARG A 115 15.53 4.48 -7.44
N ARG A 116 16.77 4.18 -7.85
CA ARG A 116 17.81 3.73 -6.91
C ARG A 116 18.59 4.95 -6.46
N GLU A 117 18.71 5.13 -5.16
CA GLU A 117 19.43 6.27 -4.60
C GLU A 117 20.26 5.85 -3.38
N GLY A 118 21.40 6.52 -3.20
CA GLY A 118 22.32 6.31 -2.09
C GLY A 118 23.34 5.19 -2.27
N ARG A 119 24.32 5.18 -1.36
CA ARG A 119 25.50 4.29 -1.36
C ARG A 119 25.15 2.80 -1.24
N PHE A 120 23.95 2.50 -0.77
CA PHE A 120 23.44 1.13 -0.50
C PHE A 120 22.34 0.69 -1.49
N ASN A 121 22.08 1.46 -2.56
CA ASN A 121 21.08 1.13 -3.58
C ASN A 121 19.67 0.88 -3.02
N PHE A 122 19.21 1.69 -2.06
CA PHE A 122 17.83 1.59 -1.61
C PHE A 122 16.88 2.05 -2.72
N PHE A 123 15.77 1.34 -2.86
CA PHE A 123 14.72 1.70 -3.80
C PHE A 123 13.81 2.75 -3.17
N HIS A 124 13.77 3.93 -3.79
CA HIS A 124 12.87 5.01 -3.44
C HIS A 124 11.80 5.16 -4.52
N PHE A 125 10.53 5.17 -4.12
CA PHE A 125 9.39 5.49 -4.97
C PHE A 125 8.33 6.23 -4.15
N SER A 126 7.66 7.18 -4.80
CA SER A 126 6.63 8.06 -4.23
C SER A 126 5.24 7.78 -4.82
N PHE A 127 5.17 7.11 -5.96
CA PHE A 127 3.94 6.74 -6.65
C PHE A 127 4.10 5.37 -7.28
N ALA A 128 3.09 4.52 -7.08
CA ALA A 128 2.96 3.22 -7.72
C ALA A 128 1.47 2.95 -7.96
N ALA A 129 1.12 2.55 -9.17
CA ALA A 129 -0.26 2.26 -9.53
C ALA A 129 -0.32 1.22 -10.66
N THR A 130 -1.50 0.66 -10.86
CA THR A 130 -1.74 -0.41 -11.83
C THR A 130 -2.99 -0.13 -12.64
N ILE A 131 -2.93 -0.36 -13.95
CA ILE A 131 -4.08 -0.29 -14.85
C ILE A 131 -4.38 -1.71 -15.30
N HIS A 132 -5.66 -2.10 -15.25
CA HIS A 132 -6.11 -3.46 -15.56
C HIS A 132 -7.01 -3.49 -16.81
N GLY A 133 -6.96 -4.60 -17.55
CA GLY A 133 -7.96 -4.96 -18.55
C GLY A 133 -7.95 -4.06 -19.79
N TYR A 134 -9.14 -3.69 -20.28
CA TYR A 134 -9.27 -2.88 -21.50
C TYR A 134 -8.61 -1.50 -21.39
N LYS A 135 -8.69 -0.87 -20.20
CA LYS A 135 -8.04 0.42 -19.91
C LYS A 135 -6.53 0.36 -20.10
N ALA A 136 -5.91 -0.79 -19.78
CA ALA A 136 -4.49 -1.01 -19.96
C ALA A 136 -4.11 -1.03 -21.46
N ILE A 137 -4.95 -1.64 -22.29
CA ILE A 137 -4.77 -1.71 -23.75
C ILE A 137 -4.92 -0.31 -24.36
N GLU A 138 -5.95 0.43 -23.98
CA GLU A 138 -6.18 1.82 -24.42
C GLU A 138 -5.00 2.73 -24.03
N PHE A 139 -4.51 2.60 -22.79
CA PHE A 139 -3.35 3.36 -22.32
C PHE A 139 -2.08 3.02 -23.13
N ILE A 140 -1.86 1.76 -23.48
CA ILE A 140 -0.74 1.36 -24.35
C ILE A 140 -0.89 1.90 -25.77
N HIS A 141 -2.12 1.95 -26.31
CA HIS A 141 -2.37 2.59 -27.60
C HIS A 141 -2.00 4.08 -27.55
N PHE A 142 -2.46 4.80 -26.52
CA PHE A 142 -2.07 6.18 -26.27
C PHE A 142 -0.55 6.34 -26.15
N CYS A 143 0.14 5.43 -25.43
CA CYS A 143 1.60 5.46 -25.32
C CYS A 143 2.27 5.33 -26.68
N ARG A 144 1.82 4.39 -27.52
CA ARG A 144 2.38 4.15 -28.86
C ARG A 144 2.18 5.34 -29.79
N GLU A 145 0.99 5.93 -29.82
CA GLU A 145 0.68 7.10 -30.65
C GLU A 145 1.54 8.33 -30.30
N ASN A 146 2.03 8.40 -29.06
CA ASN A 146 2.82 9.53 -28.57
C ASN A 146 4.30 9.20 -28.43
N GLY A 147 4.76 8.05 -28.96
CA GLY A 147 6.16 7.65 -28.93
C GLY A 147 6.72 7.45 -27.52
N ILE A 148 5.87 7.06 -26.57
CA ILE A 148 6.23 6.89 -25.16
C ILE A 148 6.99 5.57 -24.98
N ASN A 149 8.08 5.62 -24.23
CA ASN A 149 8.86 4.43 -23.90
C ASN A 149 8.10 3.52 -22.92
N VAL A 150 7.72 2.33 -23.36
CA VAL A 150 7.05 1.30 -22.56
C VAL A 150 7.93 0.07 -22.47
N ASN A 151 8.20 -0.41 -21.26
CA ASN A 151 8.92 -1.65 -21.04
C ASN A 151 7.97 -2.84 -21.15
N PHE A 152 8.17 -3.72 -22.14
CA PHE A 152 7.34 -4.89 -22.35
C PHE A 152 7.90 -6.09 -21.58
N LYS A 153 7.16 -6.57 -20.59
CA LYS A 153 7.49 -7.76 -19.82
C LYS A 153 6.80 -8.97 -20.46
N SER A 154 7.60 -9.84 -21.08
CA SER A 154 7.17 -11.08 -21.74
C SER A 154 6.72 -12.15 -20.75
#